data_AF-A0A535X0K2-F1
#
_entry.id   AF-A0A535X0K2-F1
#
_cell.length_a   1.000
_cell.length_b   1.000
_cell.length_c   1.000
_cell.angle_alpha   90.00
_cell.angle_beta   90.00
_cell.angle_gamma   90.00
#
_symmetry.space_group_name_H-M   'P 1'
#
loop_
_entity.id
_entity.type
_entity.pdbx_description
1 polymer ?
#
loop_
_entity_poly.entity_id
_entity_poly.type
_entity_poly.pdbx_seq_one_letter_code
_entity_poly.pdbx_strand_id
1 'polypeptide(L)' 'MQRLPLADRGALFLHFYLDLPIEEVAATLGVSPAAAKSRIYRACRRLRPAVALEELG' A
#
# COMPACT_ATOMS: atom_id res chain seq x y z
N MET A 1 18.14 -0.85 -0.55
CA MET A 1 16.66 -0.72 -0.73
C MET A 1 16.07 -2.08 -1.05
N GLN A 2 15.33 -2.71 -0.13
CA GLN A 2 14.59 -3.94 -0.46
C GLN A 2 13.38 -3.57 -1.32
N ARG A 3 13.25 -4.19 -2.50
CA ARG A 3 12.13 -3.93 -3.39
C ARG A 3 10.87 -4.56 -2.82
N LEU A 4 9.77 -3.80 -2.75
CA LEU A 4 8.48 -4.33 -2.31
C LEU A 4 8.03 -5.50 -3.20
N PRO A 5 7.38 -6.54 -2.63
CA PRO A 5 6.71 -7.57 -3.40
C PRO A 5 5.74 -6.98 -4.42
N LEU A 6 5.59 -7.62 -5.59
CA LEU A 6 4.74 -7.13 -6.68
C LEU A 6 3.31 -6.83 -6.22
N ALA A 7 2.72 -7.71 -5.42
CA ALA A 7 1.36 -7.54 -4.89
C ALA A 7 1.23 -6.33 -3.96
N ASP A 8 2.27 -6.03 -3.18
CA ASP A 8 2.28 -4.88 -2.27
C ASP A 8 2.41 -3.57 -3.06
N ARG A 9 3.23 -3.56 -4.13
CA ARG A 9 3.32 -2.41 -5.05
C ARG A 9 2.01 -2.18 -5.80
N GLY A 10 1.38 -3.25 -6.28
CA GLY A 10 0.10 -3.17 -6.98
C GLY A 10 -0.98 -2.55 -6.11
N ALA A 11 -1.09 -2.97 -4.85
CA ALA A 11 -2.04 -2.40 -3.90
C ALA A 11 -1.80 -0.90 -3.66
N LEU A 12 -0.54 -0.46 -3.56
CA LEU A 12 -0.21 0.96 -3.42
C LEU A 12 -0.52 1.77 -4.68
N PHE A 13 -0.20 1.24 -5.86
CA PHE A 13 -0.48 1.92 -7.12
C PHE A 13 -1.99 2.14 -7.31
N LEU A 14 -2.79 1.09 -7.14
CA LEU A 14 -4.24 1.18 -7.27
C LEU A 14 -4.84 2.17 -6.25
N HIS A 15 -4.40 2.13 -4.99
CA HIS A 15 -5.01 2.96 -3.96
C HIS A 15 -4.54 4.42 -3.96
N PHE A 16 -3.24 4.68 -4.13
CA PHE A 16 -2.68 6.04 -3.98
C PHE A 16 -2.41 6.75 -5.29
N TYR A 17 -2.21 6.03 -6.40
CA TYR A 17 -1.97 6.67 -7.71
C TYR A 17 -3.25 6.78 -8.53
N LEU A 18 -4.17 5.82 -8.37
CA LEU A 18 -5.45 5.81 -9.08
C LEU A 18 -6.65 6.12 -8.18
N ASP A 19 -6.43 6.37 -6.88
CA ASP A 19 -7.47 6.69 -5.90
C ASP A 19 -8.61 5.66 -5.78
N LEU A 20 -8.33 4.37 -6.07
CA LEU A 20 -9.35 3.33 -5.93
C LEU A 20 -9.68 3.08 -4.44
N PRO A 21 -10.96 2.88 -4.09
CA PRO A 21 -11.35 2.41 -2.77
C PRO A 21 -10.88 0.97 -2.52
N ILE A 22 -10.79 0.56 -1.24
CA ILE A 22 -10.22 -0.74 -0.83
C ILE A 22 -10.96 -1.91 -1.50
N GLU A 23 -12.26 -1.78 -1.68
CA GLU A 23 -13.15 -2.75 -2.31
C GLU A 23 -12.75 -3.00 -3.78
N GLU A 24 -12.46 -1.92 -4.52
CA GLU A 24 -12.03 -2.01 -5.92
C GLU A 24 -10.58 -2.51 -6.04
N VAL A 25 -9.70 -2.11 -5.11
CA VAL A 25 -8.35 -2.69 -5.01
C VAL A 25 -8.43 -4.20 -4.78
N ALA A 26 -9.32 -4.64 -3.89
CA ALA A 26 -9.51 -6.05 -3.57
C ALA A 26 -10.03 -6.84 -4.76
N ALA A 27 -11.04 -6.32 -5.46
CA ALA A 27 -11.57 -6.91 -6.68
C ALA A 27 -10.49 -7.00 -7.77
N THR A 28 -9.73 -5.94 -8.00
CA THR A 28 -8.66 -5.88 -9.00
C THR A 28 -7.54 -6.88 -8.72
N LEU A 29 -7.20 -7.08 -7.44
CA LEU A 29 -6.13 -8.01 -7.03
C LEU A 29 -6.61 -9.44 -6.80
N GLY A 30 -7.91 -9.72 -6.92
CA GLY A 30 -8.49 -11.04 -6.67
C GLY A 30 -8.36 -11.51 -5.20
N VAL A 31 -8.52 -10.58 -4.24
CA VAL A 31 -8.38 -10.87 -2.80
C VAL A 31 -9.55 -10.28 -2.00
N SER A 32 -9.66 -10.64 -0.72
CA SER A 32 -10.67 -10.01 0.15
C SER A 32 -10.31 -8.55 0.49
N PRO A 33 -11.31 -7.68 0.80
CA PRO A 33 -11.06 -6.31 1.26
C PRO A 33 -10.12 -6.24 2.47
N ALA A 34 -10.28 -7.15 3.43
CA ALA A 34 -9.39 -7.25 4.59
C ALA A 34 -7.93 -7.56 4.20
N ALA A 35 -7.73 -8.40 3.18
CA ALA A 35 -6.41 -8.75 2.67
C ALA A 35 -5.79 -7.61 1.87
N ALA A 36 -6.58 -6.84 1.11
CA ALA A 36 -6.13 -5.63 0.42
C ALA A 36 -5.68 -4.55 1.42
N LYS A 37 -6.51 -4.23 2.42
CA LYS A 37 -6.17 -3.30 3.52
C LYS A 37 -4.88 -3.71 4.23
N SER A 38 -4.73 -5.00 4.55
CA SER A 38 -3.53 -5.54 5.20
C SER A 38 -2.27 -5.40 4.34
N ARG A 39 -2.38 -5.56 3.02
CA ARG A 39 -1.25 -5.36 2.09
C ARG A 39 -0.82 -3.90 2.06
N ILE A 40 -1.77 -2.98 1.87
CA ILE A 40 -1.49 -1.53 1.87
C ILE A 40 -0.78 -1.13 3.17
N TYR A 41 -1.33 -1.52 4.32
CA TYR A 41 -0.73 -1.19 5.61
C TYR A 41 0.72 -1.72 5.76
N ARG A 42 0.95 -2.99 5.41
CA ARG A 42 2.31 -3.58 5.45
C ARG A 42 3.26 -2.92 4.47
N ALA A 43 2.79 -2.59 3.26
CA ALA A 43 3.59 -1.92 2.25
C ALA A 43 4.01 -0.53 2.73
N CYS A 44 3.06 0.26 3.26
CA CYS A 44 3.35 1.56 3.88
C CYS A 44 4.36 1.42 5.03
N ARG A 45 4.18 0.44 5.93
CA ARG A 45 5.14 0.20 7.03
C ARG A 45 6.56 -0.12 6.56
N ARG A 46 6.72 -0.82 5.43
CA ARG A 46 8.03 -1.13 4.85
C ARG A 46 8.65 0.06 4.12
N LEU A 47 7.82 0.98 3.60
CA LEU A 47 8.27 2.20 2.93
C LEU A 47 8.56 3.34 3.89
N ARG A 48 8.05 3.29 5.14
CA ARG A 48 8.40 4.28 6.16
C ARG A 48 9.92 4.34 6.31
N PRO A 49 10.56 5.47 5.98
CA PRO A 49 11.97 5.64 6.31
C PRO A 49 12.13 5.57 7.83
N ALA A 50 13.25 5.04 8.32
CA ALA A 50 13.56 4.96 9.75
C ALA A 50 13.89 6.34 10.38
N VAL A 51 13.49 7.42 9.74
CA VAL A 51 13.86 8.79 10.08
C VAL A 51 12.68 9.42 10.81
N ALA A 52 12.95 9.98 12.00
CA ALA A 52 12.00 10.78 12.76
C ALA A 52 11.36 11.80 11.83
N LEU A 53 10.04 11.92 11.89
CA LEU A 53 9.28 12.98 11.25
C LEU A 53 9.78 14.32 11.81
N GLU A 54 10.87 14.86 11.26
CA GLU A 54 11.09 16.30 11.28
C GLU A 54 10.03 16.88 10.37
N GLU A 55 9.19 17.68 11.01
CA GLU A 55 7.98 18.26 10.46
C GLU A 55 8.27 18.94 9.12
N LEU A 56 7.46 18.61 8.11
CA LEU A 56 7.33 19.49 6.96
C LEU A 56 6.64 20.74 7.48
N GLY A 57 7.45 21.79 7.66
CA GLY A 57 7.06 23.09 8.23
C GLY A 57 6.02 23.86 7.44
#